data_AF-A0A2V5NZU5-F1
#
_entry.id   AF-A0A2V5NZU5-F1
#
_cell.length_a   1.000
_cell.length_b   1.000
_cell.length_c   1.000
_cell.angle_alpha   90.00
_cell.angle_beta   90.00
_cell.angle_gamma   90.00
#
_symmetry.space_group_name_H-M   'P 1'
#
loop_
_entity.id
_entity.type
_entity.pdbx_description
1 polymer ?
#
loop_
_entity_poly.entity_id
_entity_poly.type
_entity_poly.pdbx_seq_one_letter_code
_entity_poly.pdbx_strand_id
1 'polypeptide(L)'
;MFVGHYGVAFAVKTERNKIPLWVLFVAVQLLDFLWAPFVLLGIEKVRFVPGIPATNALDLYYMPYTHSLLGALFWSAVAFAIYKIGWRNIASTSAALLVGFAVFSHWLLDLIVHRPDLAIYDDT
;
A
#
# COMPACT_ATOMS: atom_id res chain seq x y z
N MET A 1 7.22 4.50 4.20
CA MET A 1 8.68 4.20 4.24
C MET A 1 9.05 3.42 2.99
N PHE A 2 9.54 4.04 1.91
CA PHE A 2 9.52 3.41 0.58
C PHE A 2 10.15 1.99 0.48
N VAL A 3 11.46 1.85 0.69
CA VAL A 3 12.16 0.55 0.47
C VAL A 3 11.81 -0.52 1.51
N GLY A 4 11.43 -0.13 2.73
CA GLY A 4 11.21 -1.11 3.79
C GLY A 4 9.97 -1.99 3.59
N HIS A 5 8.98 -1.55 2.80
CA HIS A 5 7.77 -2.34 2.52
C HIS A 5 8.09 -3.64 1.77
N TYR A 6 9.14 -3.67 0.94
CA TYR A 6 9.59 -4.89 0.25
C TYR A 6 10.02 -6.00 1.21
N GLY A 7 10.42 -5.68 2.45
CA GLY A 7 10.71 -6.68 3.48
C GLY A 7 9.52 -7.60 3.76
N VAL A 8 8.30 -7.07 3.73
CA VAL A 8 7.08 -7.87 3.91
C VAL A 8 6.87 -8.83 2.74
N ALA A 9 7.16 -8.41 1.52
CA ALA A 9 7.04 -9.28 0.34
C ALA A 9 7.94 -10.51 0.45
N PHE A 10 9.18 -10.33 0.92
CA PHE A 10 10.10 -11.44 1.18
C PHE A 10 9.64 -12.31 2.35
N ALA A 11 9.14 -11.70 3.44
CA ALA A 11 8.65 -12.43 4.60
C ALA A 11 7.41 -13.30 4.29
N VAL A 12 6.51 -12.82 3.42
CA VAL A 12 5.28 -13.51 3.03
C VAL A 12 5.52 -14.56 1.93
N LYS A 13 6.55 -14.40 1.10
CA LYS A 13 6.83 -15.35 0.01
C LYS A 13 7.18 -16.72 0.57
N THR A 14 6.43 -17.74 0.13
CA THR A 14 6.72 -19.14 0.43
C THR A 14 6.46 -19.99 -0.81
N GLU A 15 6.99 -21.22 -0.85
CA GLU A 15 6.63 -22.19 -1.90
C GLU A 15 5.19 -22.71 -1.76
N ARG A 16 4.63 -22.64 -0.55
CA ARG A 16 3.28 -23.16 -0.25
C ARG A 16 2.16 -22.30 -0.81
N ASN A 17 2.29 -20.98 -0.74
CA ASN A 17 1.26 -20.06 -1.22
C ASN A 17 1.27 -19.87 -2.75
N LYS A 18 2.35 -20.30 -3.43
CA LYS A 18 2.55 -20.21 -4.89
C LYS A 18 2.35 -18.80 -5.47
N ILE A 19 2.44 -17.76 -4.64
CA ILE A 19 2.31 -16.37 -5.08
C ILE A 19 3.63 -16.00 -5.76
N PRO A 20 3.63 -15.55 -7.03
CA PRO A 20 4.84 -15.04 -7.66
C PRO A 20 5.38 -13.84 -6.89
N LEU A 21 6.70 -13.77 -6.69
CA LEU A 21 7.31 -12.71 -5.88
C LEU A 21 6.98 -11.29 -6.41
N TRP A 22 6.92 -11.13 -7.73
CA TRP A 22 6.57 -9.85 -8.34
C TRP A 22 5.16 -9.38 -7.96
N VAL A 23 4.20 -10.30 -7.72
CA VAL A 23 2.86 -9.95 -7.25
C VAL A 23 2.94 -9.36 -5.85
N LEU A 24 3.78 -9.94 -4.98
CA LEU A 24 3.99 -9.42 -3.63
C LEU A 24 4.70 -8.06 -3.65
N PHE A 25 5.65 -7.84 -4.55
CA PHE A 25 6.28 -6.52 -4.75
C PHE A 25 5.28 -5.46 -5.18
N VAL A 26 4.40 -5.78 -6.13
CA VAL A 26 3.33 -4.87 -6.54
C VAL A 26 2.35 -4.64 -5.40
N ALA A 27 1.98 -5.68 -4.65
CA ALA A 27 1.03 -5.58 -3.55
C ALA A 27 1.52 -4.66 -2.43
N VAL A 28 2.76 -4.86 -1.93
CA VAL A 28 3.30 -4.01 -0.86
C VAL A 28 3.50 -2.56 -1.29
N GLN A 29 3.58 -2.29 -2.60
CA GLN A 29 3.77 -0.94 -3.16
C GLN A 29 2.48 -0.34 -3.76
N LEU A 30 1.36 -1.05 -3.68
CA LEU A 30 0.15 -0.70 -4.43
C LEU A 30 -0.38 0.70 -4.06
N LEU A 31 -0.31 1.07 -2.78
CA LEU A 31 -0.79 2.39 -2.32
C LEU A 31 0.03 3.51 -2.96
N ASP A 32 1.36 3.41 -2.99
CA ASP A 32 2.24 4.37 -3.68
C ASP A 32 2.03 4.40 -5.20
N PHE A 33 1.80 3.24 -5.82
CA PHE A 33 1.51 3.16 -7.26
C PHE A 33 0.19 3.84 -7.63
N LEU A 34 -0.79 3.88 -6.72
CA LEU A 34 -2.04 4.60 -6.89
C LEU A 34 -1.92 6.08 -6.50
N TRP A 35 -1.12 6.38 -5.48
CA TRP A 35 -0.87 7.74 -5.00
C TRP A 35 -0.18 8.59 -6.07
N ALA A 36 0.83 8.05 -6.76
CA ALA A 36 1.54 8.77 -7.81
C ALA A 36 0.60 9.37 -8.90
N PRO A 37 -0.28 8.60 -9.57
CA PRO A 37 -1.24 9.16 -10.50
C PRO A 37 -2.29 10.05 -9.82
N PHE A 38 -2.70 9.78 -8.58
CA PHE A 38 -3.67 10.64 -7.88
C PHE A 38 -3.11 12.04 -7.63
N VAL A 39 -1.82 12.13 -7.28
CA VAL A 39 -1.10 13.40 -7.17
C VAL A 39 -0.97 14.09 -8.53
N LEU A 40 -0.60 13.35 -9.59
CA LEU A 40 -0.47 13.91 -10.94
C LEU A 40 -1.80 14.46 -11.49
N LEU A 41 -2.92 13.86 -11.08
CA LEU A 41 -4.27 14.32 -11.42
C LEU A 41 -4.81 15.40 -10.46
N GLY A 42 -4.08 15.76 -9.42
CA GLY A 42 -4.48 16.74 -8.41
C GLY A 42 -5.59 16.26 -7.45
N ILE A 43 -5.87 14.96 -7.42
CA ILE A 43 -6.84 14.32 -6.51
C ILE A 43 -6.27 14.28 -5.09
N GLU A 44 -5.04 13.78 -4.96
CA GLU A 44 -4.27 13.83 -3.73
C GLU A 44 -3.18 14.89 -3.86
N LYS A 45 -2.67 15.40 -2.73
CA LYS A 45 -1.81 16.58 -2.75
C LYS A 45 -0.54 16.36 -1.96
N VAL A 46 0.53 16.87 -2.54
CA VAL A 46 1.86 16.94 -1.95
C VAL A 46 2.42 18.33 -2.15
N ARG A 47 3.27 18.77 -1.22
CA ARG A 47 4.10 19.96 -1.40
C ARG A 47 5.52 19.69 -0.95
N PHE A 48 6.46 20.42 -1.53
CA PHE A 48 7.85 20.37 -1.13
C PHE A 48 8.08 21.34 0.02
N VAL A 49 8.49 20.82 1.17
CA VAL A 49 8.91 21.64 2.30
C VAL A 49 10.23 21.11 2.82
N PRO A 50 11.34 21.86 2.65
CA PRO A 50 12.63 21.47 3.16
C PRO A 50 12.58 21.23 4.68
N GLY A 51 13.06 20.07 5.11
CA GLY A 51 13.24 19.76 6.54
C GLY A 51 11.98 19.36 7.31
N ILE A 52 10.83 19.08 6.67
CA ILE A 52 9.66 18.55 7.39
C ILE A 52 9.93 17.11 7.87
N PRO A 53 10.14 16.11 6.99
CA PRO A 53 10.78 14.85 7.37
C PRO A 53 12.30 14.92 7.25
N ALA A 54 13.02 14.21 8.13
CA ALA A 54 14.47 14.05 8.03
C ALA A 54 14.92 13.20 6.82
N THR A 55 13.99 12.46 6.20
CA THR A 55 14.26 11.42 5.20
C THR A 55 13.83 11.79 3.77
N ASN A 56 12.86 12.69 3.60
CA ASN A 56 12.43 13.24 2.32
C ASN A 56 11.84 14.64 2.53
N ALA A 57 11.84 15.52 1.53
CA ALA A 57 11.28 16.89 1.66
C ALA A 57 9.80 16.97 1.24
N LEU A 58 9.06 15.86 1.33
CA LEU A 58 7.68 15.74 0.88
C LEU A 58 6.72 15.87 2.07
N ASP A 59 5.80 16.82 1.96
CA ASP A 59 4.68 16.96 2.88
C ASP A 59 3.43 16.42 2.19
N LEU A 60 3.01 15.21 2.60
CA LEU A 60 1.89 14.45 2.04
C LEU A 60 0.58 14.89 2.70
N TYR A 61 0.23 16.15 2.54
CA TYR A 61 -0.78 16.80 3.39
C TYR A 61 -2.24 16.46 3.07
N TYR A 62 -2.52 15.72 1.99
CA TYR A 62 -3.87 15.28 1.63
C TYR A 62 -3.80 13.99 0.81
N MET A 63 -4.10 12.85 1.44
CA MET A 63 -4.05 11.52 0.83
C MET A 63 -5.15 10.57 1.35
N PRO A 64 -6.43 10.99 1.38
CA PRO A 64 -7.52 10.21 1.98
C PRO A 64 -7.83 8.93 1.22
N TYR A 65 -7.52 8.85 -0.07
CA TYR A 65 -8.01 7.77 -0.92
C TYR A 65 -7.03 6.61 -1.01
N THR A 66 -5.74 6.88 -0.88
CA THR A 66 -4.68 5.86 -0.96
C THR A 66 -4.11 5.52 0.41
N HIS A 67 -3.94 6.49 1.31
CA HIS A 67 -3.20 6.32 2.57
C HIS A 67 -4.04 6.53 3.84
N SER A 68 -5.36 6.75 3.73
CA SER A 68 -6.22 6.59 4.90
C SER A 68 -6.40 5.12 5.29
N LEU A 69 -6.80 4.84 6.54
CA LEU A 69 -7.14 3.48 6.95
C LEU A 69 -8.24 2.87 6.07
N LEU A 70 -9.31 3.64 5.78
CA LEU A 70 -10.39 3.18 4.90
C LEU A 70 -9.91 2.95 3.46
N GLY A 71 -9.10 3.86 2.91
CA GLY A 71 -8.50 3.72 1.59
C GLY A 71 -7.62 2.47 1.49
N ALA A 72 -6.73 2.27 2.47
CA ALA A 72 -5.86 1.10 2.54
C ALA A 72 -6.66 -0.21 2.64
N LEU A 73 -7.72 -0.26 3.45
CA LEU A 73 -8.61 -1.43 3.55
C LEU A 73 -9.34 -1.69 2.22
N PHE A 74 -9.84 -0.63 1.57
CA PHE A 74 -10.51 -0.74 0.27
C PHE A 74 -9.57 -1.33 -0.79
N TRP A 75 -8.37 -0.77 -0.96
CA TRP A 75 -7.40 -1.26 -1.95
C TRP A 75 -6.89 -2.66 -1.63
N SER A 76 -6.79 -3.02 -0.34
CA SER A 76 -6.49 -4.39 0.08
C SER A 76 -7.57 -5.39 -0.35
N ALA A 77 -8.84 -5.02 -0.21
CA ALA A 77 -9.97 -5.83 -0.66
C ALA A 77 -10.02 -5.95 -2.20
N VAL A 78 -9.73 -4.85 -2.91
CA VAL A 78 -9.62 -4.85 -4.38
C VAL A 78 -8.49 -5.77 -4.86
N ALA A 79 -7.30 -5.68 -4.25
CA ALA A 79 -6.17 -6.53 -4.59
C ALA A 79 -6.45 -8.02 -4.33
N PHE A 80 -7.10 -8.34 -3.19
CA PHE A 80 -7.60 -9.67 -2.90
C PHE A 80 -8.52 -10.19 -4.02
N ALA A 81 -9.51 -9.39 -4.43
CA ALA A 81 -10.49 -9.77 -5.44
C ALA A 81 -9.83 -9.96 -6.82
N ILE A 82 -8.98 -9.02 -7.25
CA ILE A 82 -8.25 -9.10 -8.51
C ILE A 82 -7.39 -10.37 -8.56
N TYR A 83 -6.61 -10.64 -7.52
CA TYR A 83 -5.77 -11.84 -7.49
C TYR A 83 -6.60 -13.12 -7.50
N LYS A 84 -7.67 -13.18 -6.68
CA LYS A 84 -8.54 -14.36 -6.59
C LYS A 84 -9.24 -14.67 -7.91
N ILE A 85 -9.69 -13.65 -8.64
CA ILE A 85 -10.41 -13.79 -9.90
C ILE A 85 -9.43 -14.08 -11.06
N GLY A 86 -8.31 -13.36 -11.12
CA GLY A 86 -7.30 -13.47 -12.17
C GLY A 86 -6.54 -14.80 -12.14
N TRP A 87 -6.29 -15.34 -10.95
CA TRP A 87 -5.62 -16.64 -10.76
C TRP A 87 -6.57 -17.73 -10.28
N ARG A 88 -7.87 -17.66 -10.57
CA ARG A 88 -8.91 -18.55 -10.01
C ARG A 88 -8.57 -20.05 -9.98
N ASN A 89 -7.83 -20.54 -10.99
CA ASN A 89 -7.46 -21.96 -11.13
C ASN A 89 -6.31 -22.39 -10.21
N ILE A 90 -5.54 -21.44 -9.67
CA ILE A 90 -4.28 -21.68 -8.94
C ILE A 90 -4.30 -20.99 -7.56
N ALA A 91 -5.00 -19.86 -7.43
CA ALA A 91 -5.06 -19.06 -6.22
C ALA A 91 -6.04 -19.62 -5.19
N SER A 92 -5.47 -20.18 -4.12
CA SER A 92 -6.23 -20.45 -2.90
C SER A 92 -6.75 -19.15 -2.28
N THR A 93 -7.83 -19.22 -1.51
CA THR A 93 -8.36 -18.05 -0.79
C THR A 93 -7.32 -17.52 0.20
N SER A 94 -6.54 -18.40 0.84
CA SER A 94 -5.44 -18.00 1.71
C SER A 94 -4.35 -17.22 0.97
N ALA A 95 -4.00 -17.63 -0.26
CA ALA A 95 -3.03 -16.89 -1.07
C ALA A 95 -3.56 -15.48 -1.43
N ALA A 96 -4.84 -15.36 -1.77
CA ALA A 96 -5.46 -14.06 -2.01
C ALA A 96 -5.49 -13.18 -0.74
N LEU A 97 -5.78 -13.77 0.43
CA LEU A 97 -5.72 -13.05 1.71
C LEU A 97 -4.32 -12.52 2.01
N LEU A 98 -3.27 -13.30 1.70
CA LEU A 98 -1.89 -12.84 1.83
C LEU A 98 -1.56 -11.66 0.91
N VAL A 99 -2.12 -11.63 -0.31
CA VAL A 99 -1.96 -10.47 -1.22
C VAL A 99 -2.66 -9.22 -0.65
N GLY A 100 -3.91 -9.36 -0.18
CA GLY A 100 -4.61 -8.25 0.48
C GLY A 100 -3.88 -7.76 1.73
N PHE A 101 -3.38 -8.69 2.56
CA PHE A 101 -2.56 -8.35 3.73
C PHE A 101 -1.26 -7.65 3.35
N ALA A 102 -0.60 -8.06 2.25
CA ALA A 102 0.60 -7.40 1.77
C ALA A 102 0.35 -5.92 1.41
N VAL A 103 -0.80 -5.60 0.80
CA VAL A 103 -1.21 -4.20 0.58
C VAL A 103 -1.42 -3.48 1.92
N PHE A 104 -2.21 -4.06 2.83
CA PHE A 104 -2.52 -3.44 4.11
C PHE A 104 -1.28 -3.22 5.00
N SER A 105 -0.27 -4.08 4.87
CA SER A 105 0.99 -3.95 5.58
C SER A 105 1.71 -2.63 5.29
N HIS A 106 1.46 -2.02 4.13
CA HIS A 106 1.98 -0.70 3.80
C HIS A 106 1.50 0.34 4.83
N TRP A 107 0.19 0.46 5.00
CA TRP A 107 -0.42 1.39 5.95
C TRP A 107 0.00 1.11 7.40
N LEU A 108 0.08 -0.17 7.80
CA LEU A 108 0.54 -0.54 9.15
C LEU A 108 1.98 -0.11 9.42
N LEU A 109 2.87 -0.26 8.45
CA LEU A 109 4.27 0.15 8.60
C LEU A 109 4.40 1.67 8.56
N ASP A 110 3.59 2.34 7.75
CA ASP A 110 3.52 3.80 7.76
C ASP A 110 3.00 4.33 9.08
N LEU A 111 2.02 3.69 9.74
CA LEU A 111 1.57 4.09 11.07
C LEU A 111 2.70 4.20 12.10
N ILE A 112 3.75 3.40 11.94
CA ILE A 112 4.90 3.37 12.87
C ILE A 112 5.93 4.47 12.54
N VAL A 113 6.14 4.76 11.25
CA VAL A 113 7.29 5.55 10.78
C VAL A 113 6.91 6.89 10.18
N HIS A 114 5.66 7.06 9.77
CA HIS A 114 5.13 8.29 9.25
C HIS A 114 4.95 9.28 10.42
N ARG A 115 5.03 10.57 10.10
CA ARG A 115 4.58 11.60 11.06
C ARG A 115 3.08 11.39 11.36
N PRO A 116 2.52 11.97 12.44
CA PRO A 116 1.12 11.75 12.83
C PRO A 116 0.11 12.49 11.91
N ASP A 117 0.07 12.16 10.64
CA ASP A 117 -0.80 12.75 9.60
C ASP A 117 -1.54 11.69 8.76
N LEU A 118 -1.42 10.40 9.11
CA LEU A 118 -2.22 9.35 8.48
C LEU A 118 -3.68 9.45 8.91
N ALA A 119 -4.53 9.70 7.94
CA ALA A 119 -5.95 9.77 8.18
C ALA A 119 -6.58 8.40 8.44
N ILE A 120 -7.69 8.43 9.16
CA ILE A 120 -8.49 7.22 9.38
C ILE A 120 -9.52 7.05 8.26
N TYR A 121 -10.24 8.11 7.90
CA TYR A 121 -11.31 8.07 6.91
C TYR A 121 -11.33 9.28 5.97
N ASP A 122 -10.93 10.45 6.46
CA ASP A 122 -10.82 11.69 5.69
C ASP A 122 -9.80 12.63 6.36
N ASP A 123 -9.32 13.59 5.58
CA ASP A 123 -8.25 14.53 5.92
C ASP A 123 -8.62 15.96 5.43
N THR A 124 -9.93 16.27 5.45
CA THR A 124 -10.50 17.58 5.08
C THR A 124 -10.41 18.64 6.17
#